data_AF-A0A7K3WCB0-F1
#
_entry.id   AF-A0A7K3WCB0-F1
#
_cell.length_a   1.000
_cell.length_b   1.000
_cell.length_c   1.000
_cell.angle_alpha   90.00
_cell.angle_beta   90.00
_cell.angle_gamma   90.00
#
_symmetry.space_group_name_H-M   'P 1'
#
loop_
_entity.id
_entity.type
_entity.pdbx_description
1 polymer ?
#
loop_
_entity_poly.entity_id
_entity_poly.type
_entity_poly.pdbx_seq_one_letter_code
_entity_poly.pdbx_strand_id
1 'polypeptide(L)'
;MSTVSRHGADLLGHRVELEFDRKLSVVNRARLFVDGVEVDATRVVYGERTLTARLGDGTEVEVALHSGMVGELTRAQLRSPDGSWVDLTGD
;
A
#
# COMPACT_ATOMS: atom_id res chain seq x y z
N MET A 1 -11.55 1.90 18.48
CA MET A 1 -10.36 1.07 18.20
C MET A 1 -10.03 1.27 16.74
N SER A 2 -8.84 1.78 16.40
CA SER A 2 -8.38 1.90 15.01
C SER A 2 -7.93 0.52 14.54
N THR A 3 -8.60 -0.03 13.53
CA THR A 3 -8.21 -1.30 12.91
C THR A 3 -7.11 -0.99 11.90
N VAL A 4 -5.86 -1.26 12.28
CA VAL A 4 -4.71 -1.16 11.37
C VAL A 4 -4.50 -2.52 10.73
N SER A 5 -4.46 -2.58 9.40
CA SER A 5 -4.01 -3.77 8.67
C SER A 5 -2.66 -3.49 8.01
N ARG A 6 -1.82 -4.53 7.92
CA ARG A 6 -0.51 -4.47 7.29
C ARG A 6 -0.38 -5.61 6.30
N HIS A 7 0.03 -5.28 5.08
CA HIS A 7 0.14 -6.20 3.95
C HIS A 7 1.51 -6.01 3.33
N GLY A 8 2.19 -7.06 2.88
CA GLY A 8 3.51 -6.87 2.29
C GLY A 8 4.05 -8.08 1.55
N ALA A 9 4.94 -7.79 0.61
CA ALA A 9 5.61 -8.74 -0.25
C ALA A 9 7.05 -8.29 -0.50
N ASP A 10 7.86 -9.18 -1.07
CA ASP A 10 9.24 -8.89 -1.40
C ASP A 10 9.34 -8.46 -2.88
N LEU A 11 10.06 -7.37 -3.15
CA LEU A 11 10.31 -6.83 -4.49
C LEU A 11 11.80 -6.57 -4.66
N LEU A 12 12.44 -7.32 -5.57
CA LEU A 12 13.87 -7.16 -5.89
C LEU A 12 14.81 -7.16 -4.67
N GLY A 13 14.44 -7.89 -3.61
CA GLY A 13 15.22 -7.96 -2.36
C GLY A 13 14.83 -6.95 -1.28
N HIS A 14 13.87 -6.07 -1.57
CA HIS A 14 13.29 -5.14 -0.60
C HIS A 14 11.98 -5.66 -0.03
N ARG A 15 11.78 -5.47 1.27
CA ARG A 15 10.49 -5.76 1.91
C ARG A 15 9.57 -4.56 1.71
N VAL A 16 8.53 -4.71 0.90
CA VAL A 16 7.53 -3.65 0.66
C VAL A 16 6.28 -3.94 1.48
N GLU A 17 5.86 -2.96 2.28
CA GLU A 17 4.68 -3.10 3.15
C GLU A 17 3.75 -1.90 3.01
N LEU A 18 2.45 -2.19 2.92
CA LEU A 18 1.37 -1.23 3.02
C LEU A 18 0.71 -1.34 4.39
N GLU A 19 0.71 -0.25 5.14
CA GLU A 19 -0.12 -0.09 6.33
C GLU A 19 -1.38 0.68 5.97
N PHE A 20 -2.54 0.16 6.36
CA PHE A 20 -3.83 0.82 6.19
C PHE A 20 -4.50 1.02 7.54
N ASP A 21 -4.58 2.27 7.98
CA ASP A 21 -5.21 2.68 9.24
C ASP A 21 -6.65 3.13 8.98
N ARG A 22 -7.59 2.32 9.47
CA ARG A 22 -9.01 2.67 9.49
C ARG A 22 -9.32 3.55 10.68
N LYS A 23 -9.11 4.86 10.52
CA LYS A 23 -9.41 5.85 11.57
C LYS A 23 -10.59 6.76 11.17
N LEU A 24 -11.75 6.41 11.73
CA LEU A 24 -12.96 7.23 11.86
C LEU A 24 -13.69 7.58 10.55
N SER A 25 -14.64 6.70 10.22
CA SER A 25 -15.92 6.96 9.56
C SER A 25 -15.94 7.47 8.11
N VAL A 26 -14.89 8.16 7.62
CA VAL A 26 -14.87 8.76 6.27
C VAL A 26 -13.47 8.86 5.64
N VAL A 27 -12.38 8.90 6.42
CA VAL A 27 -11.02 9.10 5.88
C VAL A 27 -10.03 8.10 6.49
N ASN A 28 -9.54 7.18 5.67
CA ASN A 28 -8.48 6.25 6.03
C ASN A 28 -7.10 6.83 5.73
N ARG A 29 -6.06 6.23 6.28
CA ARG A 29 -4.67 6.55 5.95
C ARG A 29 -3.96 5.30 5.43
N ALA A 30 -3.29 5.43 4.29
CA ALA A 30 -2.40 4.42 3.76
C ALA A 30 -0.96 4.91 3.88
N ARG A 31 -0.03 4.03 4.26
CA ARG A 31 1.40 4.33 4.35
C ARG A 31 2.20 3.21 3.69
N LEU A 32 3.15 3.59 2.87
CA LEU A 32 4.08 2.70 2.20
C LEU A 32 5.38 2.66 2.99
N PHE A 33 5.79 1.47 3.37
CA PHE A 33 7.07 1.19 3.98
C PHE A 33 7.92 0.35 3.03
N VAL A 34 9.21 0.66 2.96
CA VAL A 34 10.21 -0.18 2.28
C VAL A 34 11.34 -0.41 3.26
N ASP A 35 11.65 -1.68 3.51
CA ASP A 35 12.64 -2.13 4.52
C ASP A 35 12.39 -1.50 5.90
N GLY A 36 11.11 -1.35 6.27
CA GLY A 36 10.67 -0.77 7.53
C GLY A 36 10.69 0.77 7.59
N VAL A 37 11.12 1.46 6.53
CA VAL A 37 11.14 2.94 6.46
C VAL A 37 9.89 3.44 5.73
N GLU A 38 9.15 4.39 6.33
CA GLU A 38 8.02 5.06 5.66
C GLU A 38 8.56 5.91 4.50
N VAL A 39 8.20 5.55 3.26
CA VAL A 39 8.64 6.24 2.04
C VAL A 39 7.55 7.11 1.41
N ASP A 40 6.28 6.78 1.64
CA ASP A 40 5.13 7.57 1.16
C ASP A 40 3.90 7.34 2.06
N ALA A 41 2.97 8.30 2.08
CA ALA A 41 1.71 8.18 2.81
C ALA A 41 0.61 9.05 2.21
N THR A 42 -0.62 8.55 2.20
CA THR A 42 -1.78 9.27 1.69
C THR A 42 -3.04 9.07 2.53
N ARG A 43 -4.02 9.94 2.30
CA ARG A 43 -5.38 9.81 2.85
C ARG A 43 -6.31 9.25 1.78
N VAL A 44 -7.13 8.28 2.17
CA VAL A 44 -8.00 7.52 1.28
C VAL A 44 -9.43 7.65 1.78
N VAL A 45 -10.30 8.25 0.98
CA VAL A 45 -11.74 8.41 1.32
C VAL A 45 -12.53 7.27 0.71
N TYR A 46 -12.48 7.15 -0.62
CA TYR A 46 -13.02 6.04 -1.40
C TYR A 46 -12.30 5.97 -2.75
N GLY A 47 -12.33 4.81 -3.39
CA GLY A 47 -11.78 4.60 -4.74
C GLY A 47 -10.31 4.17 -4.73
N GLU A 48 -9.64 4.43 -5.85
CA GLU A 48 -8.28 3.98 -6.10
C GLU A 48 -7.24 5.06 -5.79
N ARG A 49 -6.12 4.65 -5.20
CA ARG A 49 -4.94 5.49 -5.02
C ARG A 49 -3.69 4.68 -5.34
N THR A 50 -2.67 5.38 -5.77
CA THR A 50 -1.35 4.79 -6.00
C THR A 50 -0.35 5.51 -5.11
N LEU A 51 0.46 4.74 -4.39
CA LEU A 51 1.64 5.21 -3.68
C LEU A 51 2.85 4.81 -4.51
N THR A 52 3.78 5.75 -4.73
CA THR A 52 4.98 5.50 -5.53
C THR A 52 6.21 5.95 -4.77
N ALA A 53 7.28 5.16 -4.86
CA ALA A 53 8.58 5.50 -4.31
C ALA A 53 9.69 5.04 -5.26
N ARG A 54 10.76 5.83 -5.34
CA ARG A 54 11.99 5.45 -6.01
C ARG A 54 13.10 5.35 -4.97
N LEU A 55 13.68 4.16 -4.85
CA LEU A 55 14.73 3.86 -3.88
C LEU A 55 16.10 4.33 -4.37
N GLY A 56 17.07 4.38 -3.45
CA GLY A 56 18.42 4.88 -3.73
C GLY A 56 19.23 4.00 -4.70
N ASP A 57 18.88 2.73 -4.85
CA ASP A 57 19.45 1.78 -5.81
C ASP A 57 18.79 1.88 -7.20
N GLY A 58 17.77 2.72 -7.35
CA GLY A 58 17.01 2.91 -8.58
C GLY A 58 15.75 2.06 -8.69
N THR A 59 15.46 1.19 -7.71
CA THR A 59 14.23 0.38 -7.68
C THR A 59 13.00 1.28 -7.59
N GLU A 60 12.03 1.06 -8.49
CA GLU A 60 10.73 1.73 -8.47
C GLU A 60 9.69 0.85 -7.78
N VAL A 61 9.03 1.41 -6.78
CA VAL A 61 7.97 0.78 -6.01
C VAL A 61 6.66 1.48 -6.34
N GLU A 62 5.66 0.72 -6.76
CA GLU A 62 4.32 1.22 -7.05
C GLU A 62 3.29 0.31 -6.39
N VAL A 63 2.51 0.87 -5.47
CA VAL A 63 1.42 0.16 -4.78
C VAL A 63 0.10 0.83 -5.11
N ALA A 64 -0.76 0.10 -5.82
CA ALA A 64 -2.15 0.48 -6.06
C ALA A 64 -3.01 -0.04 -4.90
N LEU A 65 -3.88 0.80 -4.36
CA LEU A 65 -4.80 0.46 -3.29
C LEU A 65 -6.22 0.86 -3.66
N HIS A 66 -7.15 -0.02 -3.34
CA HIS A 66 -8.58 0.18 -3.58
C HIS A 66 -9.30 0.22 -2.24
N SER A 67 -10.02 1.30 -2.00
CA SER A 67 -10.89 1.47 -0.84
C SER A 67 -12.35 1.42 -1.26
N GLY A 68 -13.12 0.55 -0.60
CA GLY A 68 -14.56 0.45 -0.76
C GLY A 68 -15.31 1.65 -0.17
N MET A 69 -16.63 1.66 -0.37
CA MET A 69 -17.50 2.77 0.02
C MET A 69 -17.61 2.97 1.54
N VAL A 70 -17.26 1.96 2.34
CA VAL A 70 -17.29 2.05 3.81
C VAL A 70 -15.89 2.20 4.40
N GLY A 71 -14.91 2.58 3.56
CA GLY A 71 -13.55 2.84 3.97
C GLY A 71 -12.77 1.57 4.35
N GLU A 72 -13.14 0.43 3.80
CA GLU A 72 -12.41 -0.82 3.88
C GLU A 72 -11.39 -0.92 2.74
N LEU A 73 -10.20 -1.44 3.03
CA LEU A 73 -9.24 -1.81 2.00
C LEU A 73 -9.77 -3.08 1.31
N THR A 74 -10.21 -2.95 0.06
CA THR A 74 -10.76 -4.07 -0.72
C THR A 74 -9.68 -4.79 -1.51
N ARG A 75 -8.61 -4.08 -1.89
CA ARG A 75 -7.45 -4.65 -2.56
C ARG A 75 -6.22 -3.77 -2.38
N ALA A 76 -5.05 -4.37 -2.27
CA ALA A 76 -3.76 -3.70 -2.46
C ALA A 76 -2.89 -4.52 -3.41
N GLN A 77 -2.25 -3.89 -4.38
CA GLN A 77 -1.44 -4.56 -5.39
C GLN A 77 -0.09 -3.88 -5.51
N LEU A 78 0.97 -4.68 -5.55
CA LEU A 78 2.34 -4.24 -5.81
C LEU A 78 2.69 -4.49 -7.28
N ARG A 79 3.24 -3.48 -7.94
CA ARG A 79 3.73 -3.64 -9.31
C ARG A 79 5.07 -4.37 -9.31
N SER A 80 5.14 -5.45 -10.06
CA SER A 80 6.36 -6.22 -10.28
C SER A 80 7.21 -5.59 -11.40
N PRO A 81 8.51 -5.91 -11.48
CA PRO A 81 9.43 -5.31 -12.45
C PRO A 81 9.10 -5.69 -13.90
N ASP A 82 8.43 -6.83 -14.09
CA ASP A 82 7.89 -7.28 -15.38
C ASP A 82 6.60 -6.55 -15.79
N GLY A 83 6.12 -5.62 -14.96
CA GLY A 83 4.90 -4.84 -15.16
C GLY A 83 3.62 -5.55 -14.71
N SER A 84 3.70 -6.77 -14.17
CA SER A 84 2.55 -7.47 -13.58
C SER A 84 2.18 -6.92 -12.20
N TRP A 85 1.03 -7.33 -11.68
CA TRP A 85 0.55 -6.93 -10.36
C TRP A 85 0.44 -8.13 -9.43
N VAL A 86 1.00 -7.99 -8.23
CA VAL A 86 0.93 -8.98 -7.14
C VAL A 86 -0.08 -8.47 -6.11
N ASP A 87 -1.10 -9.26 -5.80
CA ASP A 87 -2.08 -8.93 -4.76
C ASP A 87 -1.43 -9.10 -3.37
N LEU A 88 -1.49 -8.07 -2.55
CA LEU A 88 -0.97 -8.05 -1.17
C LEU A 88 -2.07 -8.36 -0.14
N THR A 89 -3.34 -8.25 -0.54
CA THR A 89 -4.51 -8.48 0.32
C THR A 89 -5.00 -9.92 0.31
N GLY A 90 -4.61 -10.71 -0.69
CA GLY A 90 -4.88 -12.15 -0.76
C GLY A 90 -3.63 -12.96 -0.41
N ASP A 91 -3.64 -13.59 0.75
CA ASP A 91 -3.00 -14.90 0.94
C ASP A 91 -3.96 -15.99 0.45
#